data_AF-A0A7X5E5H6-F1
#
_entry.id   AF-A0A7X5E5H6-F1
#
_cell.length_a   1.000
_cell.length_b   1.000
_cell.length_c   1.000
_cell.angle_alpha   90.00
_cell.angle_beta   90.00
_cell.angle_gamma   90.00
#
_symmetry.space_group_name_H-M   'P 1'
#
loop_
_entity.id
_entity.type
_entity.pdbx_description
1 polymer ?
#
loop_
_entity_poly.entity_id
_entity_poly.type
_entity_poly.pdbx_seq_one_letter_code
_entity_poly.pdbx_strand_id
1 'polypeptide(L)'
;MSLCRADPCINFYLDSDDEVLEYLRILKKSALIPHYSVDRFKRTSSRVKNIEQANNHSYRIKSKKAQFTAYDKIFELRQNPYFSEDPEDMHILRIEAELKRDALLKRLDKSEIRSNEEIMEAAADNAIEILSNFLNKMQIGTGNHIRYCDAEAAIRKSKQKEKIKERMLYLIRKISDSNLSSALEKMRKEYGLNDNQCERILNQFDALDISPITLRNNSQFESLPSLISLLQEDQNSIPKRDDDGFIILEWAIPIPKI
;
A
#
# COMPACT_ATOMS: atom_id res chain seq x y z
N MET A 1 -6.03 -27.75 17.33
CA MET A 1 -4.88 -27.08 16.69
C MET A 1 -4.95 -25.59 17.01
N SER A 2 -3.83 -24.89 17.20
CA SER A 2 -3.81 -23.44 17.43
C SER A 2 -3.51 -22.68 16.13
N LEU A 3 -4.21 -21.56 15.89
CA LEU A 3 -3.99 -20.71 14.72
C LEU A 3 -2.57 -20.14 14.76
N CYS A 4 -1.74 -20.47 13.77
CA CYS A 4 -0.33 -20.07 13.72
C CYS A 4 -0.11 -18.77 12.92
N ARG A 5 -1.04 -18.43 12.03
CA ARG A 5 -0.93 -17.33 11.07
C ARG A 5 -2.32 -16.89 10.58
N ALA A 6 -2.46 -15.61 10.24
CA ALA A 6 -3.58 -15.10 9.46
C ALA A 6 -3.07 -14.03 8.49
N ASP A 7 -3.74 -13.89 7.35
CA ASP A 7 -3.31 -13.05 6.25
C ASP A 7 -4.44 -12.04 5.87
N PRO A 8 -4.76 -11.04 6.72
CA PRO A 8 -5.75 -10.01 6.38
C PRO A 8 -5.44 -9.33 5.04
N CYS A 9 -6.48 -9.10 4.23
CA CYS A 9 -6.32 -8.62 2.85
C CYS A 9 -7.45 -7.69 2.42
N ILE A 10 -7.15 -6.83 1.45
CA ILE A 10 -8.10 -5.94 0.76
C ILE A 10 -7.81 -5.99 -0.75
N ASN A 11 -8.87 -5.98 -1.55
CA ASN A 11 -8.83 -5.79 -3.00
C ASN A 11 -9.21 -4.35 -3.33
N PHE A 12 -8.38 -3.63 -4.07
CA PHE A 12 -8.79 -2.42 -4.78
C PHE A 12 -9.16 -2.80 -6.20
N TYR A 13 -10.41 -2.50 -6.58
CA TYR A 13 -10.89 -2.63 -7.96
C TYR A 13 -10.61 -1.31 -8.67
N LEU A 14 -9.75 -1.37 -9.69
CA LEU A 14 -9.19 -0.22 -10.39
C LEU A 14 -9.70 -0.19 -11.83
N ASP A 15 -9.47 0.93 -12.53
CA ASP A 15 -10.02 1.14 -13.87
C ASP A 15 -9.17 0.50 -14.97
N SER A 16 -7.90 0.18 -14.70
CA SER A 16 -7.00 -0.42 -15.69
C SER A 16 -5.78 -1.13 -15.09
N ASP A 17 -5.17 -2.03 -15.87
CA ASP A 17 -3.89 -2.67 -15.53
C ASP A 17 -2.76 -1.64 -15.30
N ASP A 18 -2.77 -0.53 -16.05
CA ASP A 18 -1.80 0.54 -15.86
C ASP A 18 -1.94 1.23 -14.50
N GLU A 19 -3.16 1.34 -13.98
CA GLU A 19 -3.40 1.91 -12.65
C GLU A 19 -2.88 0.96 -11.55
N VAL A 20 -3.13 -0.34 -11.69
CA VAL A 20 -2.56 -1.39 -10.82
C VAL A 20 -1.03 -1.28 -10.79
N LEU A 21 -0.40 -1.18 -11.96
CA LEU A 21 1.05 -1.07 -12.09
C LEU A 21 1.59 0.24 -11.51
N GLU A 22 0.86 1.35 -11.64
CA GLU A 22 1.27 2.64 -11.10
C GLU A 22 1.20 2.64 -9.56
N TYR A 23 0.18 2.04 -8.95
CA TYR A 23 0.15 1.82 -7.50
C TYR A 23 1.25 0.88 -7.01
N LEU A 24 1.55 -0.20 -7.73
CA LEU A 24 2.71 -1.05 -7.42
C LEU A 24 4.03 -0.26 -7.51
N ARG A 25 4.16 0.65 -8.48
CA ARG A 25 5.32 1.55 -8.60
C ARG A 25 5.41 2.50 -7.40
N ILE A 26 4.29 3.06 -6.96
CA ILE A 26 4.19 3.92 -5.77
C ILE A 26 4.66 3.15 -4.53
N LEU A 27 4.11 1.95 -4.28
CA LEU A 27 4.49 1.10 -3.15
C LEU A 27 5.98 0.71 -3.19
N LYS A 28 6.53 0.41 -4.38
CA LYS A 28 7.98 0.14 -4.54
C LYS A 28 8.86 1.35 -4.23
N LYS A 29 8.34 2.56 -4.38
CA LYS A 29 9.03 3.82 -4.05
C LYS A 29 8.83 4.26 -2.60
N SER A 30 7.99 3.59 -1.82
CA SER A 30 7.73 3.95 -0.43
C SER A 30 8.96 3.77 0.46
N ALA A 31 8.84 4.20 1.72
CA ALA A 31 9.86 3.91 2.71
C ALA A 31 9.82 2.41 3.07
N LEU A 32 11.00 1.82 3.25
CA LEU A 32 11.13 0.48 3.82
C LEU A 32 10.94 0.56 5.34
N ILE A 33 10.01 -0.24 5.85
CA ILE A 33 9.75 -0.33 7.30
C ILE A 33 11.03 -0.80 8.02
N PRO A 34 11.40 -0.20 9.17
CA PRO A 34 12.56 -0.64 9.95
C PRO A 34 12.53 -2.16 10.23
N HIS A 35 13.67 -2.81 10.02
CA HIS A 35 13.87 -4.27 10.16
C HIS A 35 13.12 -5.15 9.14
N TYR A 36 12.45 -4.55 8.14
CA TYR A 36 11.95 -5.28 6.99
C TYR A 36 13.01 -5.33 5.89
N SER A 37 12.86 -6.31 5.01
CA SER A 37 13.66 -6.45 3.80
C SER A 37 12.74 -6.68 2.61
N VAL A 38 13.12 -6.17 1.44
CA VAL A 38 12.37 -6.41 0.20
C VAL A 38 12.54 -7.87 -0.21
N ASP A 39 11.42 -8.57 -0.45
CA ASP A 39 11.41 -9.99 -0.82
C ASP A 39 11.05 -10.20 -2.29
N ARG A 40 12.07 -10.44 -3.11
CA ARG A 40 11.94 -10.65 -4.55
C ARG A 40 11.93 -12.13 -4.89
N PHE A 41 11.20 -12.49 -5.94
CA PHE A 41 11.33 -13.81 -6.55
C PHE A 41 12.77 -13.99 -7.07
N LYS A 42 13.37 -15.15 -6.82
CA LYS A 42 14.74 -15.50 -7.21
C LYS A 42 14.75 -16.76 -8.07
N ARG A 43 15.63 -16.80 -9.07
CA ARG A 43 15.78 -17.94 -10.02
C ARG A 43 15.95 -19.29 -9.36
N THR A 44 16.62 -19.33 -8.21
CA THR A 44 16.97 -20.56 -7.52
C THR A 44 15.89 -21.08 -6.58
N SER A 45 14.78 -20.35 -6.37
CA SER A 45 13.79 -20.68 -5.33
C SER A 45 12.33 -20.50 -5.75
N SER A 46 12.05 -20.08 -7.00
CA SER A 46 10.68 -19.82 -7.46
C SER A 46 10.22 -20.81 -8.52
N ARG A 47 9.04 -21.42 -8.34
CA ARG A 47 8.29 -22.14 -9.40
C ARG A 47 7.70 -21.19 -10.47
N VAL A 48 8.02 -19.91 -10.38
CA VAL A 48 7.52 -18.84 -11.25
C VAL A 48 8.25 -18.90 -12.58
N LYS A 49 7.48 -18.98 -13.68
CA LYS A 49 8.01 -19.06 -15.05
C LYS A 49 8.78 -17.80 -15.44
N ASN A 50 8.19 -16.62 -15.23
CA ASN A 50 8.81 -15.33 -15.53
C ASN A 50 9.01 -14.48 -14.26
N ILE A 51 10.23 -14.49 -13.73
CA ILE A 51 10.59 -13.83 -12.48
C ILE A 51 10.57 -12.30 -12.60
N GLU A 52 10.95 -11.78 -13.76
CA GLU A 52 10.96 -10.35 -13.99
C GLU A 52 9.52 -9.80 -13.97
N GLN A 53 8.62 -10.43 -14.73
CA GLN A 53 7.21 -10.08 -14.69
C GLN A 53 6.61 -10.24 -13.30
N ALA A 54 6.87 -11.34 -12.60
CA ALA A 54 6.32 -11.52 -11.25
C ALA A 54 6.82 -10.45 -10.26
N ASN A 55 8.08 -10.01 -10.37
CA ASN A 55 8.59 -8.89 -9.57
C ASN A 55 8.05 -7.52 -10.05
N ASN A 56 7.60 -7.39 -11.30
CA ASN A 56 6.95 -6.19 -11.81
C ASN A 56 5.50 -6.09 -11.32
N HIS A 57 4.77 -7.21 -11.30
CA HIS A 57 3.37 -7.33 -10.85
C HIS A 57 3.23 -7.59 -9.34
N SER A 58 4.30 -7.46 -8.56
CA SER A 58 4.23 -7.55 -7.10
C SER A 58 5.26 -6.70 -6.38
N TYR A 59 4.99 -6.42 -5.12
CA TYR A 59 5.90 -5.84 -4.16
C TYR A 59 5.72 -6.53 -2.82
N ARG A 60 6.83 -6.97 -2.21
CA ARG A 60 6.81 -7.64 -0.91
C ARG A 60 7.89 -7.10 -0.01
N ILE A 61 7.54 -6.88 1.25
CA ILE A 61 8.48 -6.61 2.33
C ILE A 61 8.22 -7.57 3.47
N LYS A 62 9.26 -8.14 4.06
CA LYS A 62 9.13 -9.10 5.15
C LYS A 62 10.10 -8.87 6.29
N SER A 63 9.63 -9.28 7.47
CA SER A 63 10.40 -9.44 8.70
C SER A 63 10.30 -10.91 9.17
N LYS A 64 10.86 -11.24 10.34
CA LYS A 64 10.75 -12.59 10.91
C LYS A 64 9.31 -12.99 11.29
N LYS A 65 8.44 -12.00 11.59
CA LYS A 65 7.11 -12.23 12.17
C LYS A 65 5.94 -11.77 11.28
N ALA A 66 6.23 -11.02 10.21
CA ALA A 66 5.20 -10.41 9.38
C ALA A 66 5.72 -10.11 7.97
N GLN A 67 4.83 -10.16 6.99
CA GLN A 67 5.08 -9.77 5.61
C GLN A 67 3.92 -8.91 5.09
N PHE A 68 4.24 -7.86 4.36
CA PHE A 68 3.28 -7.11 3.57
C PHE A 68 3.52 -7.43 2.09
N THR A 69 2.43 -7.73 1.37
CA THR A 69 2.44 -8.08 -0.05
C THR A 69 1.41 -7.22 -0.76
N ALA A 70 1.82 -6.58 -1.85
CA ALA A 70 0.92 -5.97 -2.81
C ALA A 70 1.16 -6.62 -4.17
N TYR A 71 0.10 -6.97 -4.89
CA TYR A 71 0.23 -7.62 -6.18
C TYR A 71 -0.98 -7.42 -7.07
N ASP A 72 -0.73 -7.51 -8.36
CA ASP A 72 -1.76 -7.62 -9.38
C ASP A 72 -2.39 -9.02 -9.28
N LYS A 73 -3.64 -9.05 -8.81
CA LYS A 73 -4.35 -10.30 -8.53
C LYS A 73 -4.72 -11.03 -9.81
N ILE A 74 -5.01 -10.30 -10.88
CA ILE A 74 -5.41 -10.87 -12.17
C ILE A 74 -4.21 -11.50 -12.84
N PHE A 75 -3.06 -10.81 -12.83
CA PHE A 75 -1.79 -11.39 -13.26
C PHE A 75 -1.45 -12.66 -12.47
N GLU A 76 -1.62 -12.67 -11.14
CA GLU A 76 -1.36 -13.84 -10.31
C GLU A 76 -2.25 -15.03 -10.66
N LEU A 77 -3.56 -14.79 -10.83
CA LEU A 77 -4.51 -15.83 -11.24
C LEU A 77 -4.16 -16.41 -12.61
N ARG A 78 -3.77 -15.58 -13.58
CA ARG A 78 -3.30 -16.02 -14.91
C ARG A 78 -2.02 -16.88 -14.87
N GLN A 79 -1.24 -16.83 -13.77
CA GLN A 79 -0.10 -17.74 -13.60
C GLN A 79 -0.51 -19.15 -13.14
N ASN A 80 -1.73 -19.32 -12.61
CA ASN A 80 -2.23 -20.60 -12.14
C ASN A 80 -2.74 -21.45 -13.32
N PRO A 81 -2.12 -22.60 -13.63
CA PRO A 81 -2.52 -23.43 -14.77
C PRO A 81 -3.92 -24.06 -14.64
N TYR A 82 -4.52 -24.02 -13.44
CA TYR A 82 -5.86 -24.54 -13.17
C TYR A 82 -6.94 -23.45 -13.20
N PHE A 83 -6.55 -22.20 -13.42
CA PHE A 83 -7.50 -21.10 -13.54
C PHE A 83 -8.01 -21.04 -14.98
N SER A 84 -9.27 -21.43 -15.19
CA SER A 84 -9.87 -21.63 -16.50
C SER A 84 -10.67 -20.44 -17.03
N GLU A 85 -11.01 -19.49 -16.17
CA GLU A 85 -11.87 -18.34 -16.48
C GLU A 85 -11.04 -17.07 -16.33
N ASP A 86 -10.65 -16.42 -17.43
CA ASP A 86 -10.02 -15.10 -17.35
C ASP A 86 -11.11 -14.09 -16.96
N PRO A 87 -11.02 -13.41 -15.80
CA PRO A 87 -11.95 -12.35 -15.46
C PRO A 87 -11.67 -11.17 -16.40
N GLU A 88 -12.39 -11.15 -17.52
CA GLU A 88 -12.38 -10.06 -18.48
C GLU A 88 -12.72 -8.74 -17.76
N ASP A 89 -11.97 -7.69 -18.08
CA ASP A 89 -12.17 -6.31 -17.59
C ASP A 89 -12.08 -6.10 -16.07
N MET A 90 -11.48 -7.03 -15.32
CA MET A 90 -11.12 -6.80 -13.92
C MET A 90 -9.67 -6.34 -13.80
N HIS A 91 -9.43 -5.31 -12.99
CA HIS A 91 -8.10 -4.80 -12.67
C HIS A 91 -7.97 -4.67 -11.16
N ILE A 92 -7.33 -5.65 -10.52
CA ILE A 92 -7.36 -5.77 -9.06
C ILE A 92 -5.96 -5.67 -8.48
N LEU A 93 -5.71 -4.62 -7.69
CA LEU A 93 -4.58 -4.55 -6.79
C LEU A 93 -4.99 -5.16 -5.45
N ARG A 94 -4.39 -6.28 -5.07
CA ARG A 94 -4.57 -6.84 -3.71
C ARG A 94 -3.41 -6.44 -2.82
N ILE A 95 -3.74 -6.01 -1.60
CA ILE A 95 -2.77 -5.89 -0.50
C ILE A 95 -3.09 -6.90 0.60
N GLU A 96 -2.04 -7.49 1.17
CA GLU A 96 -2.10 -8.58 2.15
C GLU A 96 -1.07 -8.35 3.26
N ALA A 97 -1.45 -8.65 4.50
CA ALA A 97 -0.57 -8.67 5.64
C ALA A 97 -0.48 -10.09 6.23
N GLU A 98 0.51 -10.88 5.83
CA GLU A 98 0.78 -12.16 6.46
C GLU A 98 1.36 -11.94 7.87
N LEU A 99 0.65 -12.38 8.91
CA LEU A 99 1.01 -12.18 10.31
C LEU A 99 1.09 -13.51 11.06
N LYS A 100 2.28 -13.80 11.61
CA LYS A 100 2.42 -14.91 12.57
C LYS A 100 1.66 -14.60 13.86
N ARG A 101 1.18 -15.63 14.57
CA ARG A 101 0.33 -15.52 15.77
C ARG A 101 0.75 -14.41 16.74
N ASP A 102 2.02 -14.33 17.12
CA ASP A 102 2.51 -13.28 18.03
C ASP A 102 2.28 -11.85 17.53
N ALA A 103 2.51 -11.62 16.23
CA ALA A 103 2.38 -10.32 15.59
C ALA A 103 0.92 -9.98 15.28
N LEU A 104 0.11 -10.99 15.01
CA LEU A 104 -1.34 -10.90 14.86
C LEU A 104 -1.97 -10.49 16.20
N LEU A 105 -1.76 -11.29 17.25
CA LEU A 105 -2.32 -11.02 18.57
C LEU A 105 -1.88 -9.66 19.13
N LYS A 106 -0.67 -9.18 18.81
CA LYS A 106 -0.21 -7.83 19.23
C LYS A 106 -1.02 -6.68 18.59
N ARG A 107 -1.67 -6.92 17.45
CA ARG A 107 -2.47 -5.92 16.73
C ARG A 107 -3.96 -6.01 17.05
N LEU A 108 -4.43 -7.13 17.58
CA LEU A 108 -5.83 -7.38 17.90
C LEU A 108 -6.20 -7.07 19.37
N ASP A 109 -5.28 -6.47 20.12
CA ASP A 109 -5.34 -6.21 21.58
C ASP A 109 -5.83 -7.39 22.46
N LYS A 110 -4.88 -8.04 23.14
CA LYS A 110 -4.95 -9.45 23.56
C LYS A 110 -5.88 -9.79 24.71
N SER A 111 -6.67 -8.85 25.24
CA SER A 111 -7.30 -9.06 26.55
C SER A 111 -8.45 -10.09 26.55
N GLU A 112 -9.09 -10.37 25.41
CA GLU A 112 -10.35 -11.13 25.42
C GLU A 112 -10.47 -12.29 24.41
N ILE A 113 -9.51 -12.46 23.49
CA ILE A 113 -9.63 -13.45 22.41
C ILE A 113 -9.17 -14.85 22.88
N ARG A 114 -10.09 -15.82 22.90
CA ARG A 114 -9.94 -17.15 23.50
C ARG A 114 -9.97 -18.30 22.49
N SER A 115 -10.62 -18.15 21.33
CA SER A 115 -10.72 -19.20 20.30
C SER A 115 -9.96 -18.86 19.00
N ASN A 116 -9.73 -19.85 18.13
CA ASN A 116 -9.14 -19.56 16.81
C ASN A 116 -10.11 -18.83 15.88
N GLU A 117 -11.41 -19.11 16.00
CA GLU A 117 -12.47 -18.48 15.22
C GLU A 117 -12.52 -16.99 15.56
N GLU A 118 -12.53 -16.64 16.85
CA GLU A 118 -12.48 -15.25 17.31
C GLU A 118 -11.22 -14.51 16.82
N ILE A 119 -10.06 -15.18 16.75
CA ILE A 119 -8.84 -14.57 16.18
C ILE A 119 -9.01 -14.31 14.68
N MET A 120 -9.63 -15.22 13.94
CA MET A 120 -9.86 -15.04 12.50
C MET A 120 -10.86 -13.93 12.22
N GLU A 121 -11.96 -13.87 12.97
CA GLU A 121 -12.95 -12.81 12.87
C GLU A 121 -12.34 -11.45 13.21
N ALA A 122 -11.62 -11.36 14.32
CA ALA A 122 -10.92 -10.13 14.70
C ALA A 122 -9.87 -9.73 13.65
N ALA A 123 -9.17 -10.69 13.03
CA ALA A 123 -8.23 -10.40 11.95
C ALA A 123 -8.92 -9.83 10.70
N ALA A 124 -10.11 -10.31 10.38
CA ALA A 124 -10.93 -9.78 9.29
C ALA A 124 -11.46 -8.38 9.61
N ASP A 125 -12.01 -8.17 10.82
CA ASP A 125 -12.55 -6.87 11.25
C ASP A 125 -11.49 -5.78 11.29
N ASN A 126 -10.27 -6.14 11.68
CA ASN A 126 -9.16 -5.21 11.78
C ASN A 126 -8.31 -5.17 10.51
N ALA A 127 -8.73 -5.80 9.40
CA ALA A 127 -7.92 -5.89 8.18
C ALA A 127 -7.48 -4.50 7.69
N ILE A 128 -8.42 -3.55 7.64
CA ILE A 128 -8.11 -2.18 7.18
C ILE A 128 -7.17 -1.45 8.12
N GLU A 129 -7.38 -1.55 9.44
CA GLU A 129 -6.47 -0.92 10.40
C GLU A 129 -5.06 -1.52 10.32
N ILE A 130 -4.97 -2.86 10.20
CA ILE A 130 -3.71 -3.58 10.05
C ILE A 130 -2.97 -3.12 8.79
N LEU A 131 -3.67 -3.05 7.66
CA LEU A 131 -3.09 -2.65 6.37
C LEU A 131 -2.73 -1.17 6.34
N SER A 132 -3.59 -0.29 6.86
CA SER A 132 -3.32 1.14 7.04
C SER A 132 -2.07 1.36 7.90
N ASN A 133 -1.89 0.57 8.96
CA ASN A 133 -0.69 0.60 9.79
C ASN A 133 0.59 0.22 9.02
N PHE A 134 0.52 -0.67 8.03
CA PHE A 134 1.66 -0.95 7.14
C PHE A 134 1.93 0.23 6.21
N LEU A 135 0.91 0.75 5.53
CA LEU A 135 1.04 1.89 4.60
C LEU A 135 1.58 3.14 5.30
N ASN A 136 1.10 3.44 6.51
CA ASN A 136 1.59 4.53 7.35
C ASN A 136 3.09 4.37 7.69
N LYS A 137 3.52 3.15 8.05
CA LYS A 137 4.94 2.86 8.30
C LYS A 137 5.81 2.92 7.05
N MET A 138 5.19 2.72 5.89
CA MET A 138 5.82 2.90 4.57
C MET A 138 5.84 4.37 4.13
N GLN A 139 5.25 5.28 4.90
CA GLN A 139 5.27 6.74 4.70
C GLN A 139 4.81 7.17 3.30
N ILE A 140 3.79 6.50 2.75
CA ILE A 140 3.25 6.85 1.42
C ILE A 140 2.48 8.18 1.41
N GLY A 141 2.08 8.68 2.59
CA GLY A 141 1.30 9.90 2.78
C GLY A 141 -0.19 9.71 2.51
N THR A 142 -1.02 10.67 2.93
CA THR A 142 -2.47 10.65 2.68
C THR A 142 -2.87 11.51 1.49
N GLY A 143 -2.00 12.44 1.07
CA GLY A 143 -2.25 13.29 -0.08
C GLY A 143 -2.21 12.54 -1.41
N ASN A 144 -2.81 13.14 -2.44
CA ASN A 144 -2.92 12.53 -3.77
C ASN A 144 -1.57 12.44 -4.48
N HIS A 145 -1.37 11.34 -5.22
CA HIS A 145 -0.25 11.19 -6.13
C HIS A 145 -0.53 11.98 -7.41
N ILE A 146 0.07 13.16 -7.57
CA ILE A 146 -0.04 13.97 -8.80
C ILE A 146 1.26 13.92 -9.60
N ARG A 147 1.20 14.35 -10.86
CA ARG A 147 2.40 14.43 -11.72
C ARG A 147 3.47 15.32 -11.08
N TYR A 148 4.73 14.96 -11.31
CA TYR A 148 5.88 15.65 -10.72
C TYR A 148 5.86 17.17 -10.98
N CYS A 149 5.54 17.61 -12.20
CA CYS A 149 5.45 19.04 -12.54
C CYS A 149 4.37 19.77 -11.73
N ASP A 150 3.24 19.11 -11.51
CA ASP A 150 2.10 19.68 -10.78
C ASP A 150 2.41 19.76 -9.29
N ALA A 151 3.05 18.74 -8.73
CA ALA A 151 3.58 18.76 -7.36
C ALA A 151 4.60 19.89 -7.17
N GLU A 152 5.55 20.04 -8.09
CA GLU A 152 6.52 21.13 -8.05
C GLU A 152 5.84 22.51 -8.10
N ALA A 153 4.86 22.69 -9.01
CA ALA A 153 4.11 23.93 -9.11
C ALA A 153 3.30 24.23 -7.85
N ALA A 154 2.63 23.23 -7.28
CA ALA A 154 1.85 23.36 -6.05
C ALA A 154 2.74 23.74 -4.86
N ILE A 155 3.90 23.10 -4.68
CA ILE A 155 4.86 23.43 -3.63
C ILE A 155 5.34 24.87 -3.77
N ARG A 156 5.71 25.31 -4.98
CA ARG A 156 6.20 26.67 -5.24
C ARG A 156 5.14 27.74 -4.93
N LYS A 157 3.88 27.48 -5.33
CA LYS A 157 2.74 28.38 -5.11
C LYS A 157 2.20 28.36 -3.67
N SER A 158 2.57 27.36 -2.86
CA SER A 158 2.09 27.22 -1.49
C SER A 158 2.50 28.39 -0.58
N LYS A 159 1.80 28.55 0.55
CA LYS A 159 2.12 29.55 1.58
C LYS A 159 3.26 29.12 2.52
N GLN A 160 3.92 28.00 2.24
CA GLN A 160 5.00 27.48 3.07
C GLN A 160 6.22 28.42 3.07
N LYS A 161 7.02 28.35 4.12
CA LYS A 161 8.29 29.11 4.18
C LYS A 161 9.23 28.61 3.08
N GLU A 162 10.04 29.50 2.49
CA GLU A 162 10.94 29.11 1.39
C GLU A 162 11.89 27.96 1.75
N LYS A 163 12.42 27.96 2.97
CA LYS A 163 13.22 26.84 3.49
C LYS A 163 12.49 25.49 3.48
N ILE A 164 11.18 25.49 3.69
CA ILE A 164 10.35 24.28 3.67
C ILE A 164 10.09 23.88 2.22
N LYS A 165 9.70 24.83 1.35
CA LYS A 165 9.50 24.56 -0.08
C LYS A 165 10.74 23.98 -0.73
N GLU A 166 11.91 24.54 -0.45
CA GLU A 166 13.20 24.05 -0.95
C GLU A 166 13.42 22.57 -0.59
N ARG A 167 13.17 22.20 0.67
CA ARG A 167 13.31 20.81 1.15
C ARG A 167 12.28 19.87 0.56
N MET A 168 11.04 20.32 0.40
CA MET A 168 10.00 19.54 -0.28
C MET A 168 10.36 19.29 -1.75
N LEU A 169 10.80 20.32 -2.46
CA LEU A 169 11.26 20.22 -3.87
C LEU A 169 12.47 19.29 -3.99
N TYR A 170 13.44 19.41 -3.09
CA TYR A 170 14.57 18.50 -3.03
C TYR A 170 14.10 17.06 -2.83
N LEU A 171 13.17 16.84 -1.90
CA LEU A 171 12.68 15.51 -1.57
C LEU A 171 11.97 14.85 -2.77
N ILE A 172 11.02 15.51 -3.42
CA ILE A 172 10.33 14.93 -4.60
C ILE A 172 11.31 14.65 -5.74
N ARG A 173 12.34 15.50 -5.92
CA ARG A 173 13.40 15.27 -6.91
C ARG A 173 14.17 13.99 -6.60
N LYS A 174 14.62 13.81 -5.36
CA LYS A 174 15.39 12.61 -4.97
C LYS A 174 14.53 11.34 -4.94
N ILE A 175 13.23 11.47 -4.63
CA ILE A 175 12.29 10.35 -4.75
C ILE A 175 12.12 9.98 -6.22
N SER A 176 12.04 10.92 -7.16
CA SER A 176 11.97 10.61 -8.60
C SER A 176 13.12 9.70 -9.03
N ASP A 177 14.35 10.00 -8.59
CA ASP A 177 15.55 9.23 -8.92
C ASP A 177 15.65 7.88 -8.20
N SER A 178 14.93 7.67 -7.09
CA SER A 178 15.11 6.50 -6.21
C SER A 178 13.84 6.11 -5.44
N ASN A 179 13.94 5.77 -4.15
CA ASN A 179 12.82 5.51 -3.24
C ASN A 179 12.85 6.51 -2.08
N LEU A 180 11.77 6.56 -1.32
CA LEU A 180 11.59 7.50 -0.21
C LEU A 180 12.65 7.33 0.87
N SER A 181 13.01 6.10 1.26
CA SER A 181 14.07 5.87 2.26
C SER A 181 15.41 6.48 1.83
N SER A 182 15.84 6.20 0.59
CA SER A 182 17.09 6.76 0.04
C SER A 182 17.03 8.27 -0.13
N ALA A 183 15.86 8.82 -0.50
CA ALA A 183 15.66 10.25 -0.65
C ALA A 183 15.70 10.98 0.70
N LEU A 184 15.07 10.42 1.73
CA LEU A 184 15.11 10.94 3.10
C LEU A 184 16.54 10.91 3.67
N GLU A 185 17.31 9.85 3.41
CA GLU A 185 18.72 9.79 3.82
C GLU A 185 19.55 10.89 3.15
N LYS A 186 19.37 11.11 1.84
CA LYS A 186 20.04 12.20 1.11
C LYS A 186 19.65 13.57 1.66
N MET A 187 18.36 13.83 1.87
CA MET A 187 17.86 15.09 2.44
C MET A 187 18.41 15.32 3.85
N ARG A 188 18.52 14.26 4.66
CA ARG A 188 19.10 14.33 6.00
C ARG A 188 20.56 14.79 5.97
N LYS A 189 21.37 14.20 5.08
CA LYS A 189 22.79 14.55 4.91
C LYS A 189 22.96 15.96 4.34
N GLU A 190 22.17 16.32 3.34
CA GLU A 190 22.22 17.63 2.68
C GLU A 190 21.93 18.78 3.66
N TYR A 191 20.89 18.63 4.47
CA TYR A 191 20.37 19.73 5.30
C TYR A 191 20.63 19.57 6.80
N GLY A 192 21.40 18.55 7.20
CA GLY A 192 21.71 18.26 8.61
C GLY A 192 20.47 18.02 9.47
N LEU A 193 19.48 17.29 8.94
CA LEU A 193 18.19 17.10 9.62
C LEU A 193 18.22 15.94 10.61
N ASN A 194 17.37 16.00 11.63
CA ASN A 194 17.02 14.83 12.45
C ASN A 194 15.71 14.18 11.96
N ASP A 195 15.35 13.04 12.54
CA ASP A 195 14.15 12.27 12.16
C ASP A 195 12.87 13.11 12.23
N ASN A 196 12.68 13.82 13.35
CA ASN A 196 11.50 14.67 13.57
C ASN A 196 11.42 15.80 12.54
N GLN A 197 12.56 16.36 12.12
CA GLN A 197 12.60 17.39 11.09
C GLN A 197 12.25 16.82 9.70
N CYS A 198 12.70 15.61 9.38
CA CYS A 198 12.29 14.91 8.16
C CYS A 198 10.78 14.62 8.16
N GLU A 199 10.25 14.12 9.27
CA GLU A 199 8.81 13.87 9.44
C GLU A 199 8.00 15.15 9.29
N ARG A 200 8.46 16.27 9.87
CA ARG A 200 7.81 17.57 9.69
C ARG A 200 7.75 18.02 8.24
N ILE A 201 8.73 17.65 7.40
CA ILE A 201 8.70 17.92 5.95
C ILE A 201 7.65 17.02 5.28
N LEU A 202 7.59 15.73 5.63
CA LEU A 202 6.54 14.82 5.13
C LEU A 202 5.14 15.35 5.47
N ASN A 203 4.91 15.82 6.69
CA ASN A 203 3.60 16.37 7.07
C ASN A 203 3.21 17.64 6.29
N GLN A 204 4.16 18.34 5.65
CA GLN A 204 3.81 19.47 4.78
C GLN A 204 3.22 19.02 3.45
N PHE A 205 3.54 17.80 3.01
CA PHE A 205 2.93 17.20 1.82
C PHE A 205 1.45 16.92 2.07
N ASP A 206 1.13 16.30 3.20
CA ASP A 206 -0.26 16.04 3.61
C ASP A 206 -1.05 17.36 3.78
N ALA A 207 -0.42 18.41 4.33
CA ALA A 207 -1.04 19.73 4.45
C ALA A 207 -1.33 20.42 3.10
N LEU A 208 -0.70 19.96 2.01
CA LEU A 208 -0.98 20.40 0.65
C LEU A 208 -1.85 19.40 -0.14
N ASP A 209 -2.30 18.33 0.51
CA ASP A 209 -3.02 17.21 -0.12
C ASP A 209 -2.27 16.58 -1.30
N ILE A 210 -0.95 16.46 -1.17
CA ILE A 210 -0.06 15.89 -2.20
C ILE A 210 0.79 14.81 -1.55
N SER A 211 1.01 13.68 -2.21
CA SER A 211 2.01 12.70 -1.78
C SER A 211 3.43 13.12 -2.17
N PRO A 212 4.45 12.90 -1.33
CA PRO A 212 5.85 13.08 -1.74
C PRO A 212 6.29 12.10 -2.85
N ILE A 213 5.55 11.00 -3.05
CA ILE A 213 5.78 10.03 -4.12
C ILE A 213 4.90 10.44 -5.32
N THR A 214 5.47 11.20 -6.25
CA THR A 214 4.74 11.73 -7.41
C THR A 214 4.57 10.71 -8.54
N LEU A 215 3.62 11.01 -9.43
CA LEU A 215 3.49 10.37 -10.73
C LEU A 215 4.57 10.91 -11.68
N ARG A 216 4.93 10.10 -12.69
CA ARG A 216 5.82 10.59 -13.76
C ARG A 216 5.09 11.65 -14.58
N ASN A 217 5.82 12.60 -15.16
CA ASN A 217 5.20 13.64 -16.01
C ASN A 217 4.51 13.06 -17.26
N ASN A 218 4.94 11.89 -17.72
CA ASN A 218 4.32 11.17 -18.83
C ASN A 218 3.30 10.11 -18.36
N SER A 219 2.91 10.13 -17.08
CA SER A 219 1.82 9.29 -16.57
C SER A 219 0.53 9.66 -17.28
N GLN A 220 -0.25 8.67 -17.69
CA GLN A 220 -1.59 8.90 -18.23
C GLN A 220 -2.55 9.47 -17.18
N PHE A 221 -2.33 9.12 -15.91
CA PHE A 221 -3.06 9.67 -14.78
C PHE A 221 -2.56 11.08 -14.44
N GLU A 222 -3.49 12.01 -14.26
CA GLU A 222 -3.21 13.36 -13.74
C GLU A 222 -3.05 13.33 -12.22
N SER A 223 -3.89 12.54 -11.56
CA SER A 223 -3.90 12.32 -10.12
C SER A 223 -4.37 10.89 -9.82
N LEU A 224 -3.83 10.29 -8.77
CA LEU A 224 -4.34 9.07 -8.15
C LEU A 224 -4.50 9.31 -6.64
N PRO A 225 -5.61 8.86 -6.03
CA PRO A 225 -5.79 8.97 -4.58
C PRO A 225 -4.75 8.13 -3.82
N SER A 226 -4.42 8.52 -2.59
CA SER A 226 -3.58 7.69 -1.72
C SER A 226 -4.32 6.38 -1.40
N LEU A 227 -3.58 5.27 -1.35
CA LEU A 227 -4.12 3.99 -0.89
C LEU A 227 -4.66 4.06 0.56
N ILE A 228 -4.16 4.98 1.38
CA ILE A 228 -4.72 5.19 2.74
C ILE A 228 -6.12 5.80 2.65
N SER A 229 -6.30 6.79 1.78
CA SER A 229 -7.60 7.44 1.57
C SER A 229 -8.61 6.45 0.98
N LEU A 230 -8.21 5.65 0.00
CA LEU A 230 -9.04 4.58 -0.57
C LEU A 230 -9.48 3.55 0.48
N LEU A 231 -8.59 3.13 1.39
CA LEU A 231 -8.95 2.22 2.48
C LEU A 231 -9.99 2.82 3.45
N GLN A 232 -9.96 4.14 3.65
CA GLN A 232 -10.90 4.83 4.53
C GLN A 232 -12.26 5.05 3.86
N GLU A 233 -12.29 5.26 2.54
CA GLU A 233 -13.52 5.27 1.76
C GLU A 233 -14.19 3.89 1.76
N ASP A 234 -13.41 2.83 1.54
CA ASP A 234 -13.89 1.45 1.58
C ASP A 234 -14.49 1.10 2.95
N GLN A 235 -13.92 1.57 4.08
CA GLN A 235 -14.51 1.38 5.42
C GLN A 235 -15.95 1.88 5.52
N ASN A 236 -16.29 2.97 4.83
CA ASN A 236 -17.63 3.54 4.86
C ASN A 236 -18.60 2.77 3.96
N SER A 237 -18.08 2.00 2.99
CA SER A 237 -18.85 1.14 2.08
C SER A 237 -18.95 -0.32 2.53
N ILE A 238 -18.09 -0.78 3.45
CA ILE A 238 -18.18 -2.13 4.02
C ILE A 238 -19.40 -2.19 4.93
N PRO A 239 -20.38 -3.06 4.65
CA PRO A 239 -21.56 -3.16 5.50
C PRO A 239 -21.15 -3.56 6.91
N LYS A 240 -21.66 -2.81 7.90
CA LYS A 240 -21.46 -3.14 9.30
C LYS A 240 -22.14 -4.49 9.57
N ARG A 241 -21.47 -5.34 10.35
CA ARG A 241 -22.02 -6.62 10.79
C ARG A 241 -23.39 -6.39 11.42
N ASP A 242 -24.36 -7.25 11.10
CA ASP A 242 -25.63 -7.27 11.82
C ASP A 242 -25.44 -7.81 13.25
N ASP A 243 -26.50 -7.76 14.07
CA ASP A 243 -26.48 -8.20 15.47
C ASP A 243 -26.11 -9.68 15.65
N ASP A 244 -26.09 -10.46 14.54
CA ASP A 244 -25.74 -11.87 14.49
C ASP A 244 -24.30 -12.13 13.99
N GLY A 245 -23.52 -11.06 13.72
CA GLY A 245 -22.10 -11.16 13.39
C GLY A 245 -21.78 -11.52 11.93
N PHE A 246 -22.76 -11.50 11.03
CA PHE A 246 -22.51 -11.79 9.61
C PHE A 246 -22.04 -10.53 8.85
N ILE A 247 -21.03 -10.71 7.99
CA ILE A 247 -20.67 -9.69 7.00
C ILE A 247 -21.74 -9.73 5.91
N ILE A 248 -22.63 -8.74 5.87
CA ILE A 248 -23.45 -8.49 4.69
C ILE A 248 -22.47 -8.06 3.59
N LEU A 249 -22.20 -8.90 2.59
CA LEU A 249 -21.49 -8.48 1.39
C LEU A 249 -22.54 -7.96 0.38
N GLU A 250 -23.05 -6.75 0.61
CA GLU A 250 -23.78 -6.03 -0.44
C GLU A 250 -22.80 -5.23 -1.29
N TRP A 251 -22.23 -5.88 -2.30
CA TRP A 251 -21.80 -5.16 -3.50
C TRP A 251 -22.86 -5.41 -4.57
N ALA A 252 -23.76 -4.43 -4.71
CA ALA A 252 -24.74 -4.37 -5.78
C ALA A 252 -24.03 -4.12 -7.11
N ILE A 253 -23.55 -5.19 -7.75
CA ILE A 253 -23.45 -5.25 -9.21
C ILE A 253 -24.27 -6.47 -9.62
N PRO A 254 -25.38 -6.30 -10.36
CA PRO A 254 -26.17 -7.44 -10.81
C PRO A 254 -25.31 -8.25 -11.78
N ILE A 255 -24.98 -9.48 -11.38
CA ILE A 255 -24.48 -10.50 -12.30
C ILE A 255 -25.52 -10.60 -13.44
N PRO A 256 -25.14 -10.40 -14.72
CA PRO A 256 -26.06 -10.63 -15.81
C PRO A 256 -26.47 -12.10 -15.76
N LYS A 257 -27.78 -12.33 -15.58
CA LYS A 257 -28.35 -13.67 -15.65
C LYS A 257 -28.16 -14.19 -17.07
N ILE A 258 -27.52 -15.36 -17.17
CA ILE A 258 -27.53 -16.23 -18.36
C ILE A 258 -28.97 -16.56 -18.73
#